data_AF-A0A538HTS2-F1
#
_entry.id   AF-A0A538HTS2-F1
#
_cell.length_a   1.000
_cell.length_b   1.000
_cell.length_c   1.000
_cell.angle_alpha   90.00
_cell.angle_beta   90.00
_cell.angle_gamma   90.00
#
_symmetry.space_group_name_H-M   'P 1'
#
loop_
_entity.id
_entity.type
_entity.pdbx_description
1 polymer ?
#
loop_
_entity_poly.entity_id
_entity_poly.type
_entity_poly.pdbx_seq_one_letter_code
_entity_poly.pdbx_strand_id
1 'polypeptide(L)'
;MVASSYPFLDVMWSMFIFFAWVIWIWFLITILSDVFRRHDLSGMGKAGWTVFLIFLPFLGALFYLISQGSKMAERNAAQQQQSESQAQEYIRSVASSSNPAEQIARGKELLDSGAITAAEFDALKQRALTAS
;
A
#
# COMPACT_ATOMS: atom_id res chain seq x y z
N MET A 1 13.99 -6.26 9.36
CA MET A 1 14.27 -6.41 7.92
C MET A 1 14.20 -7.89 7.53
N VAL A 2 13.03 -8.42 7.17
CA VAL A 2 12.86 -9.57 6.24
C VAL A 2 11.43 -9.46 5.67
N ALA A 3 11.26 -8.69 4.61
CA ALA A 3 10.10 -8.78 3.72
C ALA A 3 10.62 -8.94 2.28
N SER A 4 11.61 -9.80 2.13
CA SER A 4 12.22 -10.15 0.85
C SER A 4 12.31 -11.66 0.76
N SER A 5 11.25 -12.37 1.18
CA SER A 5 11.32 -13.81 1.21
C SER A 5 11.21 -14.43 -0.18
N TYR A 6 10.43 -13.91 -1.16
CA TYR A 6 10.45 -14.48 -2.52
C TYR A 6 9.96 -13.53 -3.64
N PRO A 7 10.73 -12.49 -4.03
CA PRO A 7 10.37 -11.63 -5.17
C PRO A 7 10.17 -12.41 -6.48
N PHE A 8 10.91 -13.51 -6.68
CA PHE A 8 10.70 -14.42 -7.81
C PHE A 8 9.36 -15.13 -7.76
N LEU A 9 8.93 -15.62 -6.58
CA LEU A 9 7.67 -16.33 -6.42
C LEU A 9 6.48 -15.39 -6.59
N ASP A 10 6.59 -14.13 -6.15
CA ASP A 10 5.58 -13.09 -6.40
C ASP A 10 5.43 -12.77 -7.90
N VAL A 11 6.55 -12.68 -8.63
CA VAL A 11 6.53 -12.49 -10.10
C VAL A 11 5.96 -13.73 -10.80
N MET A 12 6.35 -14.94 -10.39
CA MET A 12 5.76 -16.18 -10.92
C MET A 12 4.26 -16.28 -10.63
N TRP A 13 3.84 -15.88 -9.44
CA TRP A 13 2.44 -15.90 -9.01
C TRP A 13 1.59 -14.89 -9.77
N SER A 14 2.09 -13.67 -9.95
CA SER A 14 1.43 -12.66 -10.79
C SER A 14 1.33 -13.10 -12.25
N MET A 15 2.37 -13.74 -12.80
CA MET A 15 2.33 -14.35 -14.13
C MET A 15 1.28 -15.45 -14.22
N PHE A 16 1.19 -16.32 -13.20
CA PHE A 16 0.17 -17.36 -13.12
C PHE A 16 -1.25 -16.78 -13.10
N ILE A 17 -1.51 -15.76 -12.27
CA ILE A 17 -2.79 -15.06 -12.22
C ILE A 17 -3.12 -14.43 -13.58
N PHE A 18 -2.14 -13.82 -14.24
CA PHE A 18 -2.32 -13.23 -15.58
C PHE A 18 -2.73 -14.30 -16.61
N PHE A 19 -2.02 -15.44 -16.67
CA PHE A 19 -2.41 -16.54 -17.56
C PHE A 19 -3.78 -17.13 -17.21
N ALA A 20 -4.08 -17.30 -15.92
CA ALA A 20 -5.39 -17.77 -15.48
C ALA A 20 -6.50 -16.81 -15.95
N TRP A 21 -6.27 -15.49 -15.92
CA TRP A 21 -7.20 -14.49 -16.42
C TRP A 21 -7.39 -14.57 -17.94
N VAL A 22 -6.30 -14.77 -18.70
CA VAL A 22 -6.38 -14.98 -20.16
C VAL A 22 -7.17 -16.26 -20.49
N ILE A 23 -6.86 -17.37 -19.82
CA ILE A 23 -7.55 -18.65 -19.99
C ILE A 23 -9.04 -18.51 -19.66
N TRP A 24 -9.37 -17.80 -18.57
CA TRP A 24 -10.75 -17.51 -18.17
C TRP A 24 -11.54 -16.79 -19.27
N ILE A 25 -10.98 -15.71 -19.84
CA ILE A 25 -11.62 -15.00 -20.96
C ILE A 25 -11.78 -15.91 -22.17
N TRP A 26 -10.77 -16.71 -22.47
CA TRP A 26 -10.82 -17.66 -23.57
C TRP A 26 -11.94 -18.70 -23.38
N PHE A 27 -12.12 -19.20 -22.16
CA PHE A 27 -13.25 -20.05 -21.79
C PHE A 27 -14.59 -19.36 -21.98
N LEU A 28 -14.74 -18.10 -21.53
CA LEU A 28 -15.97 -17.34 -21.74
C LEU A 28 -16.30 -17.22 -23.23
N ILE A 29 -15.33 -16.83 -24.06
CA ILE A 29 -15.51 -16.71 -25.52
C ILE A 29 -15.90 -18.06 -26.12
N THR A 30 -15.23 -19.14 -25.71
CA THR A 30 -15.50 -20.49 -26.23
C THR A 30 -16.90 -20.97 -25.87
N ILE A 31 -17.30 -20.80 -24.61
CA ILE A 31 -18.64 -21.20 -24.14
C ILE A 31 -19.71 -20.34 -24.81
N LEU A 32 -19.52 -19.02 -24.92
CA LEU A 32 -20.43 -18.16 -25.66
C LEU A 32 -20.55 -18.62 -27.11
N SER A 33 -19.42 -18.86 -27.79
CA SER A 33 -19.39 -19.32 -29.18
C SER A 33 -20.13 -20.65 -29.37
N ASP A 34 -20.00 -21.59 -28.42
CA ASP A 34 -20.74 -22.85 -28.42
C ASP A 34 -22.25 -22.63 -28.26
N VAL A 35 -22.65 -21.79 -27.29
CA VAL A 35 -24.06 -21.40 -27.05
C VAL A 35 -24.68 -20.74 -28.28
N PHE A 36 -23.92 -19.89 -28.99
CA PHE A 36 -24.40 -19.23 -30.21
C PHE A 36 -24.47 -20.19 -31.41
N ARG A 37 -23.51 -21.12 -31.55
CA ARG A 37 -23.53 -22.18 -32.59
C ARG A 37 -24.65 -23.19 -32.41
N ARG A 38 -25.09 -23.41 -31.18
CA ARG A 38 -26.24 -24.26 -30.87
C ARG A 38 -27.52 -23.67 -31.45
N HIS A 39 -28.11 -24.38 -32.42
CA HIS A 39 -29.37 -24.00 -33.07
C HIS A 39 -30.61 -24.55 -32.34
N ASP A 40 -30.40 -25.47 -31.41
CA ASP A 40 -31.39 -26.08 -30.51
C ASP A 40 -31.82 -25.14 -29.37
N LEU A 41 -31.01 -24.12 -29.06
CA LEU A 41 -31.31 -23.13 -28.03
C LEU A 41 -32.10 -21.94 -28.60
N SER A 42 -33.24 -21.62 -27.97
CA SER A 42 -34.00 -20.40 -28.24
C SER A 42 -33.18 -19.15 -27.91
N GLY A 43 -33.51 -18.01 -28.53
CA GLY A 43 -32.81 -16.74 -28.29
C GLY A 43 -32.81 -16.33 -26.80
N MET A 44 -33.88 -16.65 -26.06
CA MET A 44 -33.95 -16.43 -24.60
C MET A 44 -33.00 -17.35 -23.82
N GLY A 45 -32.82 -18.60 -24.26
CA GLY A 45 -31.82 -19.50 -23.69
C GLY A 45 -30.40 -18.95 -23.85
N LYS A 46 -30.07 -18.42 -25.04
CA LYS A 46 -28.77 -17.77 -25.31
C LYS A 46 -28.56 -16.52 -24.45
N ALA A 47 -29.60 -15.70 -24.31
CA ALA A 47 -29.57 -14.52 -23.44
C ALA A 47 -29.34 -14.89 -21.96
N GLY A 48 -30.06 -15.91 -21.46
CA GLY A 48 -29.90 -16.42 -20.10
C GLY A 48 -28.48 -16.91 -19.83
N TRP A 49 -27.90 -17.68 -20.75
CA TRP A 49 -26.50 -18.14 -20.65
C TRP A 49 -25.50 -16.99 -20.65
N THR A 50 -25.72 -15.99 -21.50
CA THR A 50 -24.84 -14.81 -21.57
C THR A 50 -24.86 -14.03 -20.26
N VAL A 51 -26.05 -13.77 -19.72
CA VAL A 51 -26.23 -13.12 -18.42
C VAL A 51 -25.56 -13.95 -17.32
N PHE A 52 -25.86 -15.24 -17.24
CA PHE A 52 -25.29 -16.13 -16.23
C PHE A 52 -23.75 -16.06 -16.21
N LEU A 53 -23.10 -16.16 -17.39
CA LEU A 53 -21.64 -16.13 -17.50
C LEU A 53 -21.03 -14.76 -17.14
N ILE A 54 -21.75 -13.66 -17.39
CA ILE A 54 -21.31 -12.31 -17.00
C ILE A 54 -21.41 -12.13 -15.48
N PHE A 55 -22.49 -12.60 -14.84
CA PHE A 55 -22.73 -12.39 -13.42
C PHE A 55 -21.97 -13.38 -12.50
N LEU A 56 -21.63 -14.58 -13.00
CA LEU A 56 -20.87 -15.60 -12.27
C LEU A 56 -19.57 -15.08 -11.62
N PRO A 57 -18.67 -14.34 -12.30
CA PRO A 57 -17.46 -13.80 -11.69
C PRO A 57 -17.76 -12.80 -10.56
N PHE A 58 -18.83 -12.00 -10.68
CA PHE A 58 -19.25 -11.07 -9.63
C PHE A 58 -19.77 -11.81 -8.41
N LEU A 59 -20.54 -12.89 -8.60
CA LEU A 59 -20.98 -13.76 -7.52
C LEU A 59 -19.79 -14.38 -6.77
N GLY A 60 -18.77 -14.85 -7.50
CA GLY A 60 -17.53 -15.36 -6.90
C GLY A 60 -16.76 -14.29 -6.10
N ALA A 61 -16.61 -13.10 -6.67
CA ALA A 61 -15.96 -11.97 -6.00
C ALA A 61 -16.74 -11.49 -4.76
N LEU A 62 -18.07 -11.45 -4.84
CA LEU A 62 -18.93 -11.06 -3.73
C LEU A 62 -18.89 -12.11 -2.61
N PHE A 63 -18.94 -13.40 -2.96
CA PHE A 63 -18.77 -14.48 -1.99
C PHE A 63 -17.39 -14.40 -1.31
N TYR A 64 -16.33 -14.17 -2.06
CA TYR A 64 -14.98 -13.95 -1.53
C TYR A 64 -14.93 -12.73 -0.59
N LEU A 65 -15.56 -11.62 -0.96
CA LEU A 65 -15.62 -10.43 -0.12
C LEU A 65 -16.39 -10.70 1.18
N ILE A 66 -17.47 -11.47 1.12
CA ILE A 66 -18.25 -11.85 2.31
C ILE A 66 -17.44 -12.81 3.20
N SER A 67 -16.71 -13.77 2.62
CA SER A 67 -15.94 -14.76 3.39
C SER A 67 -14.62 -14.22 3.95
N GLN A 68 -13.97 -13.29 3.25
CA GLN A 68 -12.61 -12.81 3.54
C GLN A 68 -12.50 -11.31 3.79
N GLY A 69 -13.56 -10.52 3.62
CA GLY A 69 -13.52 -9.06 3.72
C GLY A 69 -13.07 -8.55 5.09
N SER A 70 -13.46 -9.22 6.18
CA SER A 70 -13.04 -8.85 7.54
C SER A 70 -11.53 -8.97 7.74
N LYS A 71 -10.90 -10.02 7.20
CA LYS A 71 -9.46 -10.26 7.32
C LYS A 71 -8.61 -9.33 6.44
N MET A 72 -9.19 -8.75 5.38
CA MET A 72 -8.52 -7.70 4.58
C MET A 72 -8.49 -6.38 5.35
N ALA A 73 -9.62 -5.99 5.94
CA ALA A 73 -9.72 -4.76 6.72
C ALA A 73 -8.78 -4.76 7.94
N GLU A 74 -8.71 -5.87 8.68
CA GLU A 74 -7.81 -6.01 9.82
C GLU A 74 -6.33 -5.92 9.44
N ARG A 75 -5.92 -6.56 8.34
CA ARG A 75 -4.52 -6.50 7.88
C ARG A 75 -4.15 -5.12 7.38
N ASN A 76 -5.04 -4.45 6.65
CA ASN A 76 -4.82 -3.09 6.18
C ASN A 76 -4.73 -2.12 7.37
N ALA A 77 -5.60 -2.25 8.37
CA ALA A 77 -5.53 -1.46 9.59
C ALA A 77 -4.21 -1.68 10.36
N ALA A 78 -3.79 -2.94 10.53
CA ALA A 78 -2.53 -3.27 11.19
C ALA A 78 -1.29 -2.77 10.42
N GLN A 79 -1.31 -2.85 9.08
CA GLN A 79 -0.24 -2.30 8.23
C GLN A 79 -0.18 -0.77 8.31
N GLN A 80 -1.33 -0.11 8.31
CA GLN A 80 -1.41 1.35 8.46
C GLN A 80 -0.82 1.77 9.81
N GLN A 81 -1.21 1.10 10.89
CA GLN A 81 -0.67 1.34 12.23
C GLN A 81 0.85 1.11 12.32
N GLN A 82 1.37 0.05 11.70
CA GLN A 82 2.81 -0.21 11.64
C GLN A 82 3.57 0.83 10.79
N SER A 83 2.95 1.35 9.75
CA SER A 83 3.56 2.40 8.92
C SER A 83 3.62 3.74 9.66
N GLU A 84 2.55 4.07 10.40
CA GLU A 84 2.49 5.26 11.25
C GLU A 84 3.48 5.19 12.41
N SER A 85 3.63 4.03 13.05
CA SER A 85 4.58 3.85 14.15
C SER A 85 6.03 4.04 13.68
N GLN A 86 6.38 3.48 12.51
CA GLN A 86 7.71 3.65 11.91
C GLN A 86 7.98 5.09 11.50
N ALA A 87 6.98 5.79 10.94
CA ALA A 87 7.10 7.20 10.61
C ALA A 87 7.29 8.07 11.86
N GLN A 88 6.53 7.80 12.93
CA GLN A 88 6.67 8.49 14.21
C GLN A 88 8.02 8.22 14.89
N GLU A 89 8.51 6.99 14.86
CA GLU A 89 9.85 6.66 15.36
C GLU A 89 10.95 7.36 14.57
N TYR A 90 10.84 7.41 13.24
CA TYR A 90 11.78 8.15 12.40
C TYR A 90 11.76 9.65 12.74
N ILE A 91 10.57 10.27 12.78
CA ILE A 91 10.42 11.69 13.15
C ILE A 91 10.96 11.94 14.55
N ARG A 92 10.62 11.08 15.52
CA ARG A 92 11.11 11.18 16.90
C ARG A 92 12.62 11.07 16.94
N SER A 93 13.22 10.12 16.20
CA SER A 93 14.67 9.94 16.15
C SER A 93 15.39 11.15 15.53
N VAL A 94 14.85 11.74 14.48
CA VAL A 94 15.43 12.95 13.86
C VAL A 94 15.26 14.17 14.77
N ALA A 95 14.10 14.31 15.41
CA ALA A 95 13.83 15.38 16.36
C ALA A 95 14.62 15.24 17.68
N SER A 96 14.87 14.02 18.16
CA SER A 96 15.72 13.78 19.33
C SER A 96 17.20 13.79 19.00
N SER A 97 17.58 13.65 17.71
CA SER A 97 18.96 13.83 17.26
C SER A 97 19.43 15.29 17.30
N SER A 98 18.53 16.28 17.40
CA SER A 98 18.91 17.66 17.69
C SER A 98 19.21 17.86 19.18
N ASN A 99 20.31 17.28 19.65
CA ASN A 99 20.80 17.46 21.02
C ASN A 99 21.00 18.96 21.31
N PRO A 100 20.51 19.49 22.45
CA PRO A 100 20.74 20.86 22.89
C PRO A 100 22.20 21.32 22.80
N ALA A 101 23.15 20.43 23.13
CA ALA A 101 24.58 20.71 23.04
C ALA A 101 25.05 20.93 21.58
N GLU A 102 24.47 20.20 20.62
CA GLU A 102 24.78 20.31 19.19
C GLU A 102 24.17 21.58 18.59
N GLN A 103 23.00 22.01 19.07
CA GLN A 103 22.39 23.30 18.71
C GLN A 103 23.23 24.47 19.23
N ILE A 104 23.74 24.39 20.46
CA ILE A 104 24.64 25.40 21.04
C ILE A 104 25.98 25.43 20.27
N ALA A 105 26.51 24.26 19.86
CA ALA A 105 27.73 24.17 19.06
C ALA A 105 27.58 24.85 17.68
N ARG A 106 26.48 24.57 16.94
CA ARG A 106 26.18 25.28 15.68
C ARG A 106 25.97 26.78 15.89
N GLY A 107 25.28 27.17 16.97
CA GLY A 107 25.12 28.58 17.32
C GLY A 107 26.46 29.28 17.50
N LYS A 108 27.44 28.62 18.12
CA LYS A 108 28.79 29.17 18.28
C LYS A 108 29.50 29.33 16.94
N GLU A 109 29.36 28.37 16.04
CA GLU A 109 29.93 28.42 14.70
C GLU A 109 29.36 29.58 13.85
N LEU A 110 28.06 29.87 14.01
CA LEU A 110 27.40 31.03 13.41
C LEU A 110 27.89 32.36 13.99
N LEU A 111 28.18 32.40 15.29
CA LEU A 111 28.75 33.58 15.95
C LEU A 111 30.19 33.82 15.47
N ASP A 112 31.01 32.76 15.41
CA ASP A 112 32.41 32.82 15.01
C ASP A 112 32.55 33.15 13.51
N SER A 113 31.55 32.81 12.68
CA SER A 113 31.45 33.24 11.27
C SER A 113 30.86 34.64 11.06
N GLY A 114 30.40 35.30 12.14
CA GLY A 114 29.78 36.62 12.09
C GLY A 114 28.37 36.65 11.49
N ALA A 115 27.75 35.48 11.27
CA ALA A 115 26.40 35.37 10.75
C ALA A 115 25.33 35.78 11.77
N ILE A 116 25.65 35.70 13.07
CA ILE A 116 24.80 36.15 14.17
C ILE A 116 25.59 36.97 15.18
N THR A 117 24.89 37.78 15.97
CA THR A 117 25.44 38.59 17.05
C THR A 117 25.51 37.81 18.37
N ALA A 118 26.31 38.30 19.33
CA ALA A 118 26.42 37.69 20.66
C ALA A 118 25.06 37.61 21.40
N ALA A 119 24.21 38.63 21.23
CA ALA A 119 22.88 38.66 21.82
C ALA A 119 21.95 37.58 21.23
N GLU A 120 22.05 37.34 19.92
CA GLU A 120 21.28 36.28 19.23
C GLU A 120 21.76 34.88 19.62
N PHE A 121 23.07 34.72 19.83
CA PHE A 121 23.63 33.47 20.34
C PHE A 121 23.15 33.14 21.76
N ASP A 122 23.13 34.12 22.67
CA ASP A 122 22.64 33.91 24.04
C ASP A 122 21.15 33.54 24.07
N ALA A 123 20.34 34.12 23.19
CA ALA A 123 18.93 33.76 23.03
C ALA A 123 18.77 32.30 22.53
N LEU A 124 19.59 31.86 21.59
CA LEU A 124 19.62 30.46 21.11
C LEU A 124 20.05 29.48 22.21
N LYS A 125 21.06 29.84 22.99
CA LYS A 125 21.56 29.04 24.11
C LYS A 125 20.51 28.84 25.19
N GLN A 126 19.80 29.89 25.58
CA GLN A 126 18.70 29.77 26.54
C GLN A 126 17.58 28.88 26.01
N ARG A 127 17.19 29.02 24.74
CA ARG A 127 16.13 28.23 24.12
C ARG A 127 16.48 26.74 24.05
N ALA A 128 17.73 26.41 23.73
CA ALA A 128 18.22 25.04 23.72
C ALA A 128 18.24 24.41 25.13
N LEU A 129 18.61 25.18 26.16
CA LEU A 129 18.61 24.73 27.56
C LEU A 129 17.20 24.59 28.17
N THR A 130 16.19 25.23 27.59
CA THR A 130 14.78 25.06 28.01
C THR A 130 14.05 23.96 27.23
N ALA A 131 14.62 23.51 26.10
CA ALA A 131 14.05 22.44 25.28
C ALA A 131 14.53 21.03 25.71
N SER A 132 15.40 20.97 26.71
CA SER A 132 15.88 19.76 27.39
C SER A 132 14.97 19.32 28.53
#